data_AF-A0A368H8G2-F1
#
_entry.id   AF-A0A368H8G2-F1
#
_cell.length_a   1.000
_cell.length_b   1.000
_cell.length_c   1.000
_cell.angle_alpha   90.00
_cell.angle_beta   90.00
_cell.angle_gamma   90.00
#
_symmetry.space_group_name_H-M   'P 1'
#
loop_
_entity.id
_entity.type
_entity.pdbx_description
1 polymer ?
#
loop_
_entity_poly.entity_id
_entity_poly.type
_entity_poly.pdbx_seq_one_letter_code
_entity_poly.pdbx_strand_id
1 'polypeptide(L)'
;MIGLSFSIAAPALSIKDNKRLVDVCELATMKIKGRMPLLEISGNDKICAPASVRRKARKLAMKDVQFDGSCLKSCQGGVVDKRFLEEFQKERECRVIVGDLIIKGLNANNTKLEKLRRIERIEKGSLVFQQNIGYESMLFLSNLEVISHPSSHEPALQIANNYGMKFIGLPSLKTVEAADEDRAIEIYTYEEMPKSEKRRLMDVANKREIFTLGRKNIDETHRVHEEYNNNALLGFLLTVFLGMVLMGAAAILLLTICRRERRRRHSEEGIPLRARSAPRHYRESLDSYPSASFEESNEFEQRSKATSVGKPKTTSYSRESAVD
;
A
#
# COMPACT_ATOMS: atom_id res chain seq x y z
N MET A 1 -11.29 -4.06 66.28
CA MET A 1 -10.91 -4.15 64.86
C MET A 1 -10.40 -5.56 64.59
N ILE A 2 -11.18 -6.39 63.89
CA ILE A 2 -10.75 -7.72 63.50
C ILE A 2 -10.00 -7.56 62.17
N GLY A 3 -8.67 -7.66 62.20
CA GLY A 3 -7.84 -7.63 61.01
C GLY A 3 -7.98 -8.93 60.24
N LEU A 4 -8.84 -8.95 59.21
CA LEU A 4 -8.89 -10.03 58.24
C LEU A 4 -7.60 -10.00 57.41
N SER A 5 -6.63 -10.86 57.78
CA SER A 5 -5.46 -11.12 56.96
C SER A 5 -5.89 -11.92 55.74
N PHE A 6 -6.14 -11.25 54.62
CA PHE A 6 -6.31 -11.91 53.33
C PHE A 6 -4.96 -12.51 52.92
N SER A 7 -4.84 -13.84 53.04
CA SER A 7 -3.69 -14.57 52.49
C SER A 7 -3.79 -14.53 50.97
N ILE A 8 -3.01 -13.65 50.34
CA ILE A 8 -2.92 -13.56 48.89
C ILE A 8 -2.17 -14.80 48.41
N ALA A 9 -2.87 -15.68 47.67
CA ALA A 9 -2.26 -16.88 47.12
C ALA A 9 -1.09 -16.51 46.19
N ALA A 10 0.06 -17.15 46.38
CA ALA A 10 1.23 -16.96 45.53
C ALA A 10 0.96 -17.49 44.10
N PRO A 11 1.51 -16.83 43.07
CA PRO A 11 1.32 -17.26 41.70
C PRO A 11 2.02 -18.59 41.41
N ALA A 12 1.46 -19.37 40.48
CA ALA A 12 2.05 -20.64 40.05
C ALA A 12 3.39 -20.44 39.29
N LEU A 13 3.54 -19.31 38.58
CA LEU A 13 4.77 -18.91 37.90
C LEU A 13 5.04 -17.42 38.14
N SER A 14 6.26 -17.10 38.61
CA SER A 14 6.69 -15.72 38.84
C SER A 14 7.97 -15.45 38.04
N ILE A 15 7.96 -14.40 37.22
CA ILE A 15 9.08 -13.96 36.39
C ILE A 15 9.39 -12.50 36.76
N LYS A 16 10.46 -12.30 37.54
CA LYS A 16 10.77 -11.00 38.14
C LYS A 16 12.18 -10.52 37.81
N ASP A 17 12.30 -9.21 37.54
CA ASP A 17 13.56 -8.48 37.47
C ASP A 17 14.58 -9.00 36.43
N ASN A 18 14.08 -9.59 35.33
CA ASN A 18 14.90 -10.09 34.24
C ASN A 18 15.10 -9.01 33.17
N LYS A 19 16.07 -8.12 33.37
CA LYS A 19 16.41 -7.01 32.43
C LYS A 19 16.78 -7.44 31.01
N ARG A 20 17.03 -8.74 30.79
CA ARG A 20 17.39 -9.34 29.50
C ARG A 20 16.28 -10.20 28.91
N LEU A 21 15.14 -10.35 29.58
CA LEU A 21 14.02 -11.11 29.08
C LEU A 21 13.32 -10.33 27.97
N VAL A 22 13.58 -10.73 26.73
CA VAL A 22 12.96 -10.13 25.54
C VAL A 22 11.83 -11.01 25.02
N ASP A 23 12.02 -12.32 24.93
CA ASP A 23 11.03 -13.21 24.33
C ASP A 23 10.28 -14.03 25.40
N VAL A 24 8.95 -13.98 25.35
CA VAL A 24 8.06 -14.80 26.18
C VAL A 24 7.03 -15.57 25.35
N CYS A 25 7.31 -15.81 24.06
CA CYS A 25 6.40 -16.52 23.16
C CYS A 25 6.04 -17.92 23.68
N GLU A 26 6.97 -18.60 24.35
CA GLU A 26 6.71 -19.92 24.96
C GLU A 26 5.70 -19.89 26.11
N LEU A 27 5.44 -18.73 26.75
CA LEU A 27 4.33 -18.64 27.70
C LEU A 27 2.98 -18.96 27.05
N ALA A 28 2.86 -18.75 25.73
CA ALA A 28 1.65 -19.11 25.02
C ALA A 28 1.49 -20.62 24.80
N THR A 29 2.56 -21.41 24.86
CA THR A 29 2.52 -22.88 24.73
C THR A 29 2.39 -23.59 26.08
N MET A 30 2.85 -22.94 27.16
CA MET A 30 2.78 -23.49 28.51
C MET A 30 1.34 -23.71 29.02
N LYS A 31 1.14 -24.83 29.71
CA LYS A 31 -0.07 -25.19 30.46
C LYS A 31 0.18 -25.01 31.96
N ILE A 32 -0.03 -23.80 32.46
CA ILE A 32 0.13 -23.47 33.88
C ILE A 32 -1.15 -23.88 34.62
N LYS A 33 -1.02 -24.72 35.66
CA LYS A 33 -2.12 -25.14 36.52
C LYS A 33 -1.87 -24.63 37.94
N GLY A 34 -2.92 -24.27 38.66
CA GLY A 34 -2.82 -23.75 40.02
C GLY A 34 -4.05 -22.94 40.41
N ARG A 35 -4.03 -22.36 41.62
CA ARG A 35 -5.01 -21.33 42.02
C ARG A 35 -4.64 -20.00 41.37
N MET A 36 -5.64 -19.18 41.06
CA MET A 36 -5.38 -17.84 40.53
C MET A 36 -4.74 -16.94 41.62
N PRO A 37 -3.84 -16.02 41.25
CA PRO A 37 -3.33 -15.78 39.89
C PRO A 37 -2.34 -16.86 39.42
N LEU A 38 -2.32 -17.18 38.12
CA LEU A 38 -1.40 -18.21 37.59
C LEU A 38 -0.03 -17.66 37.23
N LEU A 39 0.05 -16.37 36.87
CA LEU A 39 1.25 -15.73 36.36
C LEU A 39 1.49 -14.41 37.08
N GLU A 40 2.76 -14.12 37.35
CA GLU A 40 3.22 -12.80 37.76
C GLU A 40 4.45 -12.43 36.94
N ILE A 41 4.38 -11.29 36.25
CA ILE A 41 5.50 -10.73 35.50
C ILE A 41 5.68 -9.29 35.97
N SER A 42 6.84 -8.98 36.55
CA SER A 42 7.15 -7.62 37.05
C SER A 42 8.63 -7.30 36.95
N GLY A 43 8.98 -6.03 36.78
CA GLY A 43 10.39 -5.61 36.68
C GLY A 43 11.08 -6.06 35.39
N ASN A 44 10.31 -6.34 34.33
CA ASN A 44 10.82 -6.71 33.02
C ASN A 44 10.31 -5.69 31.98
N ASP A 45 11.16 -4.74 31.59
CA ASP A 45 10.83 -3.58 30.75
C ASP A 45 10.91 -3.87 29.24
N LYS A 46 11.62 -4.93 28.85
CA LYS A 46 11.93 -5.25 27.45
C LYS A 46 11.15 -6.43 26.87
N ILE A 47 10.09 -6.88 27.55
CA ILE A 47 9.33 -8.04 27.08
C ILE A 47 8.63 -7.70 25.78
N CYS A 48 9.01 -8.42 24.73
CA CYS A 48 8.42 -8.43 23.43
C CYS A 48 7.53 -9.65 23.27
N ALA A 49 6.31 -9.48 22.76
CA ALA A 49 5.52 -10.63 22.35
C ALA A 49 4.43 -10.24 21.34
N PRO A 50 4.05 -11.15 20.42
CA PRO A 50 2.87 -10.98 19.58
C PRO A 50 1.59 -10.77 20.39
N ALA A 51 0.61 -10.05 19.83
CA ALA A 51 -0.68 -9.74 20.47
C ALA A 51 -1.40 -10.97 21.05
N SER A 52 -1.28 -12.14 20.41
CA SER A 52 -1.85 -13.40 20.92
C SER A 52 -1.24 -13.81 22.27
N VAL A 53 0.09 -13.73 22.40
CA VAL A 53 0.84 -14.04 23.62
C VAL A 53 0.52 -13.00 24.69
N ARG A 54 0.52 -11.71 24.33
CA ARG A 54 0.19 -10.60 25.24
C ARG A 54 -1.20 -10.77 25.85
N ARG A 55 -2.21 -11.11 25.05
CA ARG A 55 -3.57 -11.39 25.53
C ARG A 55 -3.62 -12.59 26.47
N LYS A 56 -2.91 -13.68 26.15
CA LYS A 56 -2.86 -14.86 27.03
C LYS A 56 -2.16 -14.53 28.36
N ALA A 57 -1.03 -13.82 28.32
CA ALA A 57 -0.31 -13.39 29.52
C ALA A 57 -1.20 -12.52 30.43
N ARG A 58 -1.89 -11.50 29.88
CA ARG A 58 -2.83 -10.65 30.64
C ARG A 58 -3.97 -11.44 31.28
N LYS A 59 -4.50 -12.47 30.61
CA LYS A 59 -5.55 -13.34 31.18
C LYS A 59 -5.07 -14.19 32.35
N LEU A 60 -3.78 -14.55 32.36
CA LEU A 60 -3.18 -15.39 33.40
C LEU A 60 -2.60 -14.56 34.55
N ALA A 61 -2.26 -13.31 34.30
CA ALA A 61 -1.58 -12.42 35.23
C ALA A 61 -2.54 -11.71 36.19
N MET A 62 -2.08 -11.46 37.42
CA MET A 62 -2.83 -10.65 38.40
C MET A 62 -2.81 -9.16 38.08
N LYS A 63 -1.72 -8.70 37.48
CA LYS A 63 -1.45 -7.30 37.14
C LYS A 63 -1.24 -7.17 35.64
N ASP A 64 -1.45 -5.95 35.13
CA ASP A 64 -1.15 -5.65 33.75
C ASP A 64 0.34 -5.86 33.46
N VAL A 65 0.62 -6.75 32.52
CA VAL A 65 1.96 -6.99 32.02
C VAL A 65 2.27 -5.94 30.97
N GLN A 66 3.34 -5.18 31.22
CA GLN A 66 3.88 -4.23 30.25
C GLN A 66 4.67 -4.98 29.19
N PHE A 67 4.44 -4.62 27.93
CA PHE A 67 5.14 -5.18 26.78
C PHE A 67 5.72 -4.02 25.99
N ASP A 68 6.99 -4.16 25.60
CA ASP A 68 7.66 -3.23 24.73
C ASP A 68 7.14 -3.43 23.29
N GLY A 69 6.64 -2.36 22.68
CA GLY A 69 6.20 -2.37 21.29
C GLY A 69 7.34 -2.11 20.30
N SER A 70 8.47 -1.58 20.75
CA SER A 70 9.59 -1.16 19.90
C SER A 70 10.33 -2.32 19.26
N CYS A 71 10.20 -3.52 19.83
CA CYS A 71 10.77 -4.76 19.32
C CYS A 71 10.01 -5.37 18.13
N LEU A 72 8.81 -4.85 17.81
CA LEU A 72 7.99 -5.39 16.73
C LEU A 72 8.61 -5.05 15.37
N LYS A 73 8.75 -6.05 14.49
CA LYS A 73 9.32 -5.84 13.16
C LYS A 73 8.37 -5.01 12.29
N SER A 74 8.95 -3.98 11.68
CA SER A 74 8.27 -3.04 10.79
C SER A 74 8.49 -3.39 9.32
N CYS A 75 7.47 -3.13 8.50
CA CYS A 75 7.48 -3.32 7.05
C CYS A 75 6.80 -2.14 6.38
N GLN A 76 7.07 -1.95 5.09
CA GLN A 76 6.48 -0.84 4.35
C GLN A 76 5.00 -1.09 4.07
N GLY A 77 4.22 -0.02 4.15
CA GLY A 77 2.83 0.04 3.70
C GLY A 77 2.71 0.09 2.19
N GLY A 78 1.48 0.07 1.71
CA GLY A 78 1.13 0.16 0.31
C GLY A 78 -0.28 -0.33 0.02
N VAL A 79 -0.55 -0.50 -1.27
CA VAL A 79 -1.80 -1.11 -1.75
C VAL A 79 -1.74 -2.62 -1.57
N VAL A 80 -2.77 -3.17 -0.93
CA VAL A 80 -2.91 -4.60 -0.68
C VAL A 80 -3.41 -5.27 -1.96
N ASP A 81 -2.46 -5.61 -2.83
CA ASP A 81 -2.67 -6.45 -3.99
C ASP A 81 -2.07 -7.86 -3.77
N LYS A 82 -2.07 -8.68 -4.84
CA LYS A 82 -1.48 -10.03 -4.79
C LYS A 82 0.02 -9.98 -4.44
N ARG A 83 0.76 -9.02 -4.98
CA ARG A 83 2.20 -8.89 -4.79
C ARG A 83 2.53 -8.51 -3.34
N PHE A 84 1.83 -7.51 -2.80
CA PHE A 84 1.95 -7.13 -1.39
C PHE A 84 1.72 -8.33 -0.47
N LEU A 85 0.66 -9.12 -0.71
CA LEU A 85 0.36 -10.29 0.11
C LEU A 85 1.40 -11.42 0.01
N GLU A 86 2.08 -11.56 -1.13
CA GLU A 86 3.17 -12.52 -1.34
C GLU A 86 4.47 -12.06 -0.65
N GLU A 87 4.83 -10.80 -0.79
CA GLU A 87 5.99 -10.19 -0.12
C GLU A 87 5.79 -10.19 1.40
N PHE A 88 4.63 -9.73 1.85
CA PHE A 88 4.24 -9.78 3.26
C PHE A 88 4.36 -11.22 3.78
N GLN A 89 3.87 -12.24 3.06
CA GLN A 89 3.99 -13.63 3.54
C GLN A 89 5.44 -14.08 3.81
N LYS A 90 6.42 -13.59 3.04
CA LYS A 90 7.85 -13.88 3.26
C LYS A 90 8.35 -13.25 4.56
N GLU A 91 7.83 -12.08 4.92
CA GLU A 91 8.15 -11.36 6.16
C GLU A 91 7.30 -11.81 7.35
N ARG A 92 7.49 -13.06 7.81
CA ARG A 92 6.66 -13.69 8.86
C ARG A 92 6.58 -12.92 10.18
N GLU A 93 7.63 -12.18 10.49
CA GLU A 93 7.79 -11.39 11.72
C GLU A 93 7.16 -10.01 11.62
N CYS A 94 6.70 -9.59 10.44
CA CYS A 94 6.07 -8.29 10.26
C CYS A 94 4.84 -8.14 11.15
N ARG A 95 4.84 -7.11 11.99
CA ARG A 95 3.73 -6.76 12.90
C ARG A 95 3.36 -5.28 12.84
N VAL A 96 4.27 -4.43 12.38
CA VAL A 96 4.06 -2.99 12.20
C VAL A 96 4.10 -2.64 10.72
N ILE A 97 3.12 -1.91 10.24
CA ILE A 97 3.15 -1.29 8.91
C ILE A 97 3.57 0.17 9.08
N VAL A 98 4.57 0.60 8.31
CA VAL A 98 5.02 1.99 8.23
C VAL A 98 4.48 2.59 6.93
N GLY A 99 3.66 3.64 7.05
CA GLY A 99 2.90 4.20 5.93
C GLY A 99 1.50 3.58 5.82
N ASP A 100 0.83 3.83 4.70
CA ASP A 100 -0.58 3.48 4.55
C ASP A 100 -0.79 1.99 4.28
N LEU A 101 -1.89 1.44 4.80
CA LEU A 101 -2.38 0.12 4.41
C LEU A 101 -3.68 0.31 3.62
N ILE A 102 -3.59 0.20 2.29
CA ILE A 102 -4.68 0.53 1.38
C ILE A 102 -5.30 -0.75 0.83
N ILE A 103 -6.50 -1.08 1.29
CA ILE A 103 -7.29 -2.24 0.88
C ILE A 103 -8.47 -1.72 0.07
N LYS A 104 -8.33 -1.71 -1.26
CA LYS A 104 -9.30 -1.10 -2.17
C LYS A 104 -9.69 -2.03 -3.31
N GLY A 105 -10.98 -2.07 -3.64
CA GLY A 105 -11.48 -2.75 -4.85
C GLY A 105 -11.35 -4.27 -4.83
N LEU A 106 -11.22 -4.90 -3.66
CA LEU A 106 -11.04 -6.35 -3.55
C LEU A 106 -12.38 -7.08 -3.44
N ASN A 107 -12.39 -8.33 -3.89
CA ASN A 107 -13.51 -9.25 -3.75
C ASN A 107 -13.15 -10.39 -2.79
N ALA A 108 -13.98 -10.60 -1.76
CA ALA A 108 -13.78 -11.62 -0.73
C ALA A 108 -13.66 -13.05 -1.28
N ASN A 109 -14.33 -13.35 -2.40
CA ASN A 109 -14.27 -14.68 -3.02
C ASN A 109 -12.89 -15.00 -3.60
N ASN A 110 -12.13 -13.98 -3.98
CA ASN A 110 -10.88 -14.14 -4.72
C ASN A 110 -9.63 -13.78 -3.90
N THR A 111 -9.80 -13.09 -2.76
CA THR A 111 -8.66 -12.54 -2.01
C THR A 111 -8.69 -12.93 -0.54
N LYS A 112 -7.66 -13.68 -0.12
CA LYS A 112 -7.49 -14.14 1.27
C LYS A 112 -6.65 -13.15 2.07
N LEU A 113 -7.31 -12.32 2.88
CA LEU A 113 -6.68 -11.30 3.72
C LEU A 113 -6.23 -11.81 5.11
N GLU A 114 -6.48 -13.09 5.44
CA GLU A 114 -6.12 -13.70 6.73
C GLU A 114 -4.65 -13.54 7.13
N LYS A 115 -3.75 -13.40 6.16
CA LYS A 115 -2.32 -13.16 6.43
C LYS A 115 -2.10 -11.86 7.19
N LEU A 116 -2.93 -10.84 6.94
CA LEU A 116 -2.88 -9.53 7.60
C LEU A 116 -3.27 -9.58 9.08
N ARG A 117 -3.82 -10.69 9.57
CA ARG A 117 -4.26 -10.87 10.96
C ARG A 117 -3.17 -10.60 11.97
N ARG A 118 -1.91 -10.76 11.58
CA ARG A 118 -0.75 -10.51 12.43
C ARG A 118 -0.35 -9.03 12.53
N ILE A 119 -0.93 -8.12 11.75
CA ILE A 119 -0.66 -6.69 11.89
C ILE A 119 -1.23 -6.21 13.22
N GLU A 120 -0.40 -5.52 13.99
CA GLU A 120 -0.72 -5.01 15.32
C GLU A 120 -0.70 -3.47 15.35
N ARG A 121 0.07 -2.82 14.47
CA ARG A 121 0.22 -1.37 14.43
C ARG A 121 0.33 -0.88 13.00
N ILE A 122 -0.25 0.28 12.73
CA ILE A 122 0.02 1.10 11.54
C ILE A 122 0.59 2.42 12.05
N GLU A 123 1.81 2.75 11.64
CA GLU A 123 2.54 3.94 12.08
C GLU A 123 2.87 4.84 10.90
N LYS A 124 2.76 6.16 11.12
CA LYS A 124 3.01 7.17 10.09
C LYS A 124 2.15 6.96 8.84
N GLY A 125 0.93 6.47 9.02
CA GLY A 125 0.05 6.14 7.92
C GLY A 125 -1.36 5.80 8.35
N SER A 126 -2.21 5.58 7.35
CA SER A 126 -3.63 5.36 7.49
C SER A 126 -4.04 3.94 7.12
N LEU A 127 -5.13 3.45 7.71
CA LEU A 127 -5.85 2.28 7.21
C LEU A 127 -6.99 2.74 6.29
N VAL A 128 -6.89 2.40 5.00
CA VAL A 128 -7.89 2.74 4.01
C VAL A 128 -8.57 1.46 3.53
N PHE A 129 -9.85 1.26 3.88
CA PHE A 129 -10.65 0.10 3.49
C PHE A 129 -11.86 0.54 2.65
N GLN A 130 -11.74 0.50 1.32
CA GLN A 130 -12.70 1.13 0.42
C GLN A 130 -13.13 0.28 -0.77
N GLN A 131 -14.38 0.43 -1.21
CA GLN A 131 -14.87 -0.17 -2.47
C GLN A 131 -14.69 -1.70 -2.55
N ASN A 132 -14.66 -2.39 -1.40
CA ASN A 132 -14.52 -3.85 -1.38
C ASN A 132 -15.89 -4.54 -1.44
N ILE A 133 -15.93 -5.75 -1.97
CA ILE A 133 -17.17 -6.52 -2.18
C ILE A 133 -17.09 -7.84 -1.41
N GLY A 134 -18.14 -8.16 -0.65
CA GLY A 134 -18.33 -9.46 0.00
C GLY A 134 -17.58 -9.63 1.33
N TYR A 135 -16.93 -8.58 1.83
CA TYR A 135 -16.34 -8.59 3.17
C TYR A 135 -17.37 -8.12 4.19
N GLU A 136 -17.80 -9.02 5.07
CA GLU A 136 -18.75 -8.67 6.13
C GLU A 136 -18.12 -7.79 7.23
N SER A 137 -16.79 -7.90 7.43
CA SER A 137 -16.02 -7.16 8.43
C SER A 137 -14.50 -7.19 8.17
N MET A 138 -13.73 -6.42 8.96
CA MET A 138 -12.26 -6.44 8.96
C MET A 138 -11.65 -7.33 10.06
N LEU A 139 -12.32 -8.44 10.42
CA LEU A 139 -11.79 -9.38 11.43
C LEU A 139 -10.44 -10.01 11.04
N PHE A 140 -10.07 -9.98 9.76
CA PHE A 140 -8.73 -10.31 9.28
C PHE A 140 -7.65 -9.32 9.76
N LEU A 141 -8.00 -8.22 10.44
CA LEU A 141 -7.12 -7.31 11.18
C LEU A 141 -7.42 -7.35 12.70
N SER A 142 -7.90 -8.48 13.21
CA SER A 142 -8.33 -8.63 14.62
C SER A 142 -7.24 -8.40 15.68
N ASN A 143 -5.97 -8.27 15.31
CA ASN A 143 -4.88 -7.92 16.23
C ASN A 143 -4.41 -6.46 16.12
N LEU A 144 -4.97 -5.66 15.19
CA LEU A 144 -4.63 -4.25 15.04
C LEU A 144 -5.04 -3.49 16.31
N GLU A 145 -4.06 -2.94 17.02
CA GLU A 145 -4.24 -2.21 18.28
C GLU A 145 -4.12 -0.70 18.11
N VAL A 146 -3.23 -0.25 17.22
CA VAL A 146 -2.88 1.17 17.06
C VAL A 146 -2.86 1.56 15.59
N ILE A 147 -3.44 2.71 15.27
CA ILE A 147 -3.25 3.41 14.01
C ILE A 147 -2.81 4.83 14.35
N SER A 148 -1.68 5.28 13.81
CA SER A 148 -1.12 6.59 14.12
C SER A 148 -0.66 7.30 12.85
N HIS A 149 -1.29 8.43 12.55
CA HIS A 149 -0.98 9.32 11.44
C HIS A 149 -0.86 10.79 11.89
N PRO A 150 0.07 11.12 12.81
CA PRO A 150 0.11 12.42 13.48
C PRO A 150 0.61 13.56 12.58
N SER A 151 1.11 13.26 11.39
CA SER A 151 1.71 14.24 10.47
C SER A 151 0.81 14.63 9.30
N SER A 152 -0.39 14.08 9.22
CA SER A 152 -1.30 14.28 8.09
C SER A 152 -2.67 14.71 8.57
N HIS A 153 -3.29 15.62 7.80
CA HIS A 153 -4.67 16.04 7.98
C HIS A 153 -5.68 14.99 7.47
N GLU A 154 -5.21 13.92 6.86
CA GLU A 154 -6.08 12.82 6.45
C GLU A 154 -6.50 11.95 7.66
N PRO A 155 -7.70 11.35 7.61
CA PRO A 155 -8.14 10.45 8.65
C PRO A 155 -7.25 9.21 8.71
N ALA A 156 -6.81 8.87 9.92
CA ALA A 156 -5.99 7.68 10.17
C ALA A 156 -6.76 6.38 9.89
N LEU A 157 -8.09 6.36 10.05
CA LEU A 157 -8.95 5.24 9.66
C LEU A 157 -10.03 5.70 8.68
N GLN A 158 -10.01 5.14 7.47
CA GLN A 158 -10.96 5.45 6.41
C GLN A 158 -11.68 4.19 5.95
N ILE A 159 -13.01 4.18 6.06
CA ILE A 159 -13.85 3.08 5.61
C ILE A 159 -14.94 3.66 4.71
N ALA A 160 -15.00 3.26 3.44
CA ALA A 160 -16.01 3.82 2.54
C ALA A 160 -16.47 2.83 1.47
N ASN A 161 -17.78 2.83 1.20
CA ASN A 161 -18.37 2.20 0.01
C ASN A 161 -18.09 0.69 -0.11
N ASN A 162 -17.98 -0.03 1.00
CA ASN A 162 -17.80 -1.49 1.00
C ASN A 162 -19.16 -2.20 0.93
N TYR A 163 -19.37 -3.01 -0.10
CA TYR A 163 -20.63 -3.72 -0.33
C TYR A 163 -20.66 -5.06 0.43
N GLY A 164 -21.71 -5.26 1.23
CA GLY A 164 -21.88 -6.45 2.08
C GLY A 164 -21.23 -6.33 3.46
N MET A 165 -20.66 -5.17 3.81
CA MET A 165 -20.07 -4.93 5.13
C MET A 165 -21.16 -4.66 6.17
N LYS A 166 -21.19 -5.47 7.23
CA LYS A 166 -22.20 -5.42 8.30
C LYS A 166 -21.69 -4.71 9.56
N PHE A 167 -20.39 -4.84 9.84
CA PHE A 167 -19.73 -4.23 11.00
C PHE A 167 -18.24 -4.03 10.73
N ILE A 168 -17.56 -3.19 11.52
CA ILE A 168 -16.14 -2.85 11.28
C ILE A 168 -15.22 -3.99 11.66
N GLY A 169 -15.41 -4.57 12.84
CA GLY A 169 -14.69 -5.79 13.21
C GLY A 169 -13.21 -5.58 13.55
N LEU A 170 -12.87 -4.47 14.21
CA LEU A 170 -11.54 -4.18 14.75
C LEU A 170 -11.54 -4.28 16.29
N PRO A 171 -11.69 -5.49 16.88
CA PRO A 171 -11.97 -5.65 18.32
C PRO A 171 -10.77 -5.30 19.21
N SER A 172 -9.53 -5.37 18.70
CA SER A 172 -8.32 -5.07 19.48
C SER A 172 -7.87 -3.61 19.36
N LEU A 173 -8.53 -2.80 18.52
CA LEU A 173 -8.17 -1.41 18.29
C LEU A 173 -8.42 -0.60 19.56
N LYS A 174 -7.37 0.04 20.05
CA LYS A 174 -7.33 0.81 21.30
C LYS A 174 -7.12 2.29 21.06
N THR A 175 -6.32 2.62 20.04
CA THR A 175 -5.85 3.98 19.81
C THR A 175 -5.89 4.30 18.33
N VAL A 176 -6.52 5.42 17.99
CA VAL A 176 -6.41 6.06 16.67
C VAL A 176 -5.95 7.49 16.87
N GLU A 177 -4.75 7.79 16.35
CA GLU A 177 -4.14 9.11 16.40
C GLU A 177 -4.08 9.70 14.99
N ALA A 178 -4.57 10.92 14.83
CA ALA A 178 -4.48 11.70 13.62
C ALA A 178 -4.06 13.14 13.97
N ALA A 179 -3.44 13.84 13.01
CA ALA A 179 -3.07 15.25 13.21
C ALA A 179 -4.30 16.13 13.37
N ASP A 180 -5.36 15.83 12.60
CA ASP A 180 -6.64 16.50 12.68
C ASP A 180 -7.40 16.05 13.95
N GLU A 181 -7.74 17.01 14.80
CA GLU A 181 -8.50 16.78 16.03
C GLU A 181 -9.95 16.39 15.75
N ASP A 182 -10.51 16.78 14.62
CA ASP A 182 -11.91 16.52 14.31
C ASP A 182 -12.09 15.32 13.37
N ARG A 183 -11.02 14.87 12.71
CA ARG A 183 -11.09 13.86 11.63
C ARG A 183 -10.15 12.68 11.83
N ALA A 184 -10.22 12.03 13.00
CA ALA A 184 -9.42 10.83 13.25
C ALA A 184 -9.93 9.58 12.51
N ILE A 185 -11.25 9.44 12.38
CA ILE A 185 -11.91 8.28 11.77
C ILE A 185 -13.02 8.75 10.83
N GLU A 186 -13.00 8.26 9.59
CA GLU A 186 -14.00 8.58 8.57
C GLU A 186 -14.67 7.28 8.08
N ILE A 187 -15.99 7.15 8.27
CA ILE A 187 -16.73 5.92 7.98
C ILE A 187 -18.00 6.25 7.19
N TYR A 188 -18.12 5.63 6.01
CA TYR A 188 -19.28 5.65 5.12
C TYR A 188 -19.73 4.22 4.81
N THR A 189 -20.86 3.82 5.38
CA THR A 189 -21.47 2.49 5.20
C THR A 189 -22.86 2.61 4.57
N TYR A 190 -23.30 1.53 3.92
CA TYR A 190 -24.65 1.43 3.36
C TYR A 190 -25.71 1.09 4.43
N GLU A 191 -25.30 0.41 5.50
CA GLU A 191 -26.15 0.03 6.62
C GLU A 191 -25.78 0.83 7.87
N GLU A 192 -26.76 1.02 8.77
CA GLU A 192 -26.54 1.68 10.06
C GLU A 192 -25.66 0.80 10.96
N MET A 193 -24.59 1.38 11.49
CA MET A 193 -23.68 0.68 12.39
C MET A 193 -24.32 0.44 13.76
N PRO A 194 -24.11 -0.74 14.39
CA PRO A 194 -24.56 -0.97 15.75
C PRO A 194 -24.08 0.11 16.73
N LYS A 195 -24.99 0.63 17.56
CA LYS A 195 -24.69 1.70 18.54
C LYS A 195 -23.51 1.38 19.46
N SER A 196 -23.33 0.11 19.81
CA SER A 196 -22.20 -0.37 20.64
C SER A 196 -20.86 -0.22 19.92
N GLU A 197 -20.79 -0.54 18.63
CA GLU A 197 -19.57 -0.37 17.83
C GLU A 197 -19.28 1.11 17.58
N LYS A 198 -20.31 1.90 17.30
CA LYS A 198 -20.21 3.36 17.18
C LYS A 198 -19.56 3.98 18.42
N ARG A 199 -20.09 3.67 19.62
CA ARG A 199 -19.56 4.16 20.90
C ARG A 199 -18.11 3.74 21.12
N ARG A 200 -17.80 2.46 20.89
CA ARG A 200 -16.44 1.92 21.04
C ARG A 200 -15.43 2.67 20.16
N LEU A 201 -15.78 2.96 18.91
CA LEU A 201 -14.89 3.70 18.00
C LEU A 201 -14.75 5.17 18.40
N MET A 202 -15.80 5.80 18.93
CA MET A 202 -15.69 7.13 19.55
C MET A 202 -14.72 7.14 20.72
N ASP A 203 -14.79 6.14 21.60
CA ASP A 203 -13.87 6.05 22.74
C ASP A 203 -12.41 5.90 22.29
N VAL A 204 -12.17 5.06 21.28
CA VAL A 204 -10.84 4.83 20.69
C VAL A 204 -10.27 6.07 19.99
N ALA A 205 -11.14 6.93 19.44
CA ALA A 205 -10.77 8.18 18.81
C ALA A 205 -10.75 9.36 19.80
N ASN A 206 -10.72 9.13 21.11
CA ASN A 206 -10.77 10.19 22.13
C ASN A 206 -11.98 11.13 21.98
N LYS A 207 -13.16 10.59 21.64
CA LYS A 207 -14.44 11.31 21.44
C LYS A 207 -14.47 12.34 20.30
N ARG A 208 -13.53 12.26 19.37
CA ARG A 208 -13.53 13.07 18.13
C ARG A 208 -14.74 12.71 17.27
N GLU A 209 -15.19 13.61 16.40
CA GLU A 209 -16.35 13.34 15.55
C GLU A 209 -16.06 12.22 14.56
N ILE A 210 -17.05 11.36 14.37
CA ILE A 210 -16.97 10.18 13.53
C ILE A 210 -18.37 10.03 12.93
N PHE A 211 -18.45 9.43 11.75
CA PHE A 211 -19.67 8.94 11.11
C PHE A 211 -20.50 9.99 10.38
N THR A 212 -20.43 9.89 9.05
CA THR A 212 -21.43 10.41 8.14
C THR A 212 -22.15 9.22 7.52
N LEU A 213 -23.43 9.02 7.84
CA LEU A 213 -24.28 8.07 7.14
C LEU A 213 -24.57 8.62 5.74
N GLY A 214 -24.25 7.83 4.71
CA GLY A 214 -24.51 8.22 3.32
C GLY A 214 -23.42 7.75 2.37
N ARG A 215 -23.69 7.88 1.07
CA ARG A 215 -22.63 7.75 0.06
C ARG A 215 -21.76 9.01 0.13
N LYS A 216 -20.46 8.84 0.34
CA LYS A 216 -19.51 9.87 -0.09
C LYS A 216 -19.61 9.90 -1.60
N ASN A 217 -20.11 10.99 -2.19
CA ASN A 217 -20.05 11.18 -3.64
C ASN A 217 -18.56 11.17 -4.01
N ILE A 218 -18.11 10.07 -4.61
CA ILE A 218 -16.68 9.84 -4.92
C ILE A 218 -16.25 10.74 -6.09
N ASP A 219 -17.19 11.42 -6.74
CA ASP A 219 -16.97 12.24 -7.94
C ASP A 219 -15.92 13.36 -7.74
N GLU A 220 -15.61 13.76 -6.50
CA GLU A 220 -14.54 14.74 -6.23
C GLU A 220 -13.13 14.12 -6.02
N THR A 221 -13.01 12.84 -5.67
CA THR A 221 -11.69 12.18 -5.53
C THR A 221 -11.35 11.24 -6.70
N HIS A 222 -12.30 10.92 -7.57
CA HIS A 222 -12.10 10.05 -8.74
C HIS A 222 -11.53 10.73 -9.98
N ARG A 223 -11.46 12.07 -10.03
CA ARG A 223 -10.93 12.80 -11.20
C ARG A 223 -9.48 12.50 -11.56
N VAL A 224 -8.71 11.84 -10.68
CA VAL A 224 -7.29 11.52 -10.94
C VAL A 224 -7.06 10.06 -11.38
N HIS A 225 -8.01 9.14 -11.15
CA HIS A 225 -7.76 7.71 -11.42
C HIS A 225 -8.68 7.07 -12.48
N GLU A 226 -9.90 7.59 -12.69
CA GLU A 226 -10.77 7.10 -13.77
C GLU A 226 -10.35 7.56 -15.17
N GLU A 227 -9.51 8.60 -15.29
CA GLU A 227 -8.87 8.92 -16.57
C GLU A 227 -8.00 7.77 -17.08
N TYR A 228 -7.38 6.96 -16.21
CA TYR A 228 -6.39 5.99 -16.66
C TYR A 228 -6.98 4.79 -17.43
N ASN A 229 -8.17 4.30 -17.05
CA ASN A 229 -8.80 3.16 -17.74
C ASN A 229 -9.48 3.56 -19.05
N ASN A 230 -10.10 4.73 -19.11
CA ASN A 230 -10.64 5.24 -20.37
C ASN A 230 -9.50 5.63 -21.34
N ASN A 231 -8.37 6.12 -20.82
CA ASN A 231 -7.18 6.38 -21.62
C ASN A 231 -6.51 5.09 -22.12
N ALA A 232 -6.62 3.97 -21.41
CA ALA A 232 -6.10 2.68 -21.88
C ALA A 232 -6.90 2.14 -23.08
N LEU A 233 -8.24 2.19 -23.02
CA LEU A 233 -9.10 1.79 -24.14
C LEU A 233 -8.93 2.74 -25.34
N LEU A 234 -8.92 4.05 -25.09
CA LEU A 234 -8.67 5.06 -26.12
C LEU A 234 -7.29 4.86 -26.75
N GLY A 235 -6.25 4.60 -25.95
CA GLY A 235 -4.90 4.30 -26.40
C GLY A 235 -4.83 3.01 -27.23
N PHE A 236 -5.57 1.97 -26.85
CA PHE A 236 -5.68 0.74 -27.64
C PHE A 236 -6.39 0.99 -28.99
N LEU A 237 -7.50 1.73 -29.01
CA LEU A 237 -8.20 2.07 -30.26
C LEU A 237 -7.32 2.92 -31.18
N LEU A 238 -6.54 3.84 -30.61
CA LEU A 238 -5.65 4.73 -31.37
C LEU A 238 -4.47 3.96 -31.98
N THR A 239 -3.92 2.97 -31.27
CA THR A 239 -2.86 2.09 -31.81
C THR A 239 -3.38 1.17 -32.92
N VAL A 240 -4.58 0.60 -32.77
CA VAL A 240 -5.24 -0.20 -33.83
C VAL A 240 -5.51 0.66 -35.07
N PHE A 241 -6.03 1.88 -34.88
CA PHE A 241 -6.28 2.80 -35.99
C PHE A 241 -4.98 3.17 -36.73
N LEU A 242 -3.91 3.51 -36.00
CA LEU A 242 -2.61 3.82 -36.59
C LEU A 242 -2.07 2.63 -37.41
N GLY A 243 -2.21 1.40 -36.89
CA GLY A 243 -1.83 0.17 -37.59
C GLY A 243 -2.59 -0.02 -38.91
N MET A 244 -3.89 0.23 -38.91
CA MET A 244 -4.72 0.14 -40.13
C MET A 244 -4.34 1.18 -41.18
N VAL A 245 -4.02 2.42 -40.77
CA VAL A 245 -3.56 3.49 -41.67
C VAL A 245 -2.23 3.11 -42.33
N LEU A 246 -1.27 2.60 -41.55
CA LEU A 246 0.03 2.16 -42.07
C LEU A 246 -0.12 0.99 -43.07
N MET A 247 -0.95 0.01 -42.75
CA MET A 247 -1.25 -1.11 -43.65
C MET A 247 -1.94 -0.63 -44.94
N GLY A 248 -2.86 0.32 -44.85
CA GLY A 248 -3.51 0.94 -46.01
C GLY A 248 -2.52 1.69 -46.90
N ALA A 249 -1.62 2.48 -46.31
CA ALA A 249 -0.57 3.20 -47.04
C ALA A 249 0.37 2.24 -47.77
N ALA A 250 0.78 1.14 -47.11
CA ALA A 250 1.60 0.10 -47.71
C ALA A 250 0.89 -0.58 -48.90
N ALA A 251 -0.41 -0.90 -48.76
CA ALA A 251 -1.20 -1.48 -49.85
C ALA A 251 -1.33 -0.52 -51.05
N ILE A 252 -1.53 0.78 -50.82
CA ILE A 252 -1.57 1.79 -51.88
C ILE A 252 -0.21 1.88 -52.58
N LEU A 253 0.89 1.91 -51.84
CA LEU A 253 2.25 1.88 -52.39
C LEU A 253 2.47 0.65 -53.29
N LEU A 254 2.13 -0.54 -52.82
CA LEU A 254 2.22 -1.77 -53.62
C LEU A 254 1.37 -1.70 -54.88
N LEU A 255 0.13 -1.20 -54.80
CA LEU A 255 -0.74 -1.00 -55.97
C LEU A 255 -0.14 0.00 -56.97
N THR A 256 0.50 1.08 -56.50
CA THR A 256 1.16 2.05 -57.39
C THR A 256 2.37 1.45 -58.09
N ILE A 257 3.18 0.63 -57.40
CA ILE A 257 4.31 -0.10 -57.98
C ILE A 257 3.81 -1.10 -59.03
N CYS A 258 2.81 -1.92 -58.69
CA CYS A 258 2.21 -2.87 -59.63
C CYS A 258 1.63 -2.18 -60.88
N ARG A 259 0.94 -1.04 -60.70
CA ARG A 259 0.42 -0.24 -61.84
C ARG A 259 1.53 0.36 -62.69
N ARG A 260 2.65 0.77 -62.09
CA ARG A 260 3.80 1.30 -62.82
C ARG A 260 4.49 0.21 -63.63
N GLU A 261 4.65 -0.98 -63.07
CA GLU A 261 5.25 -2.11 -63.77
C GLU A 261 4.38 -2.59 -64.93
N ARG A 262 3.05 -2.65 -64.74
CA ARG A 262 2.12 -2.98 -65.82
C ARG A 262 2.20 -1.99 -66.98
N ARG A 263 2.38 -0.69 -66.70
CA ARG A 263 2.61 0.34 -67.73
C ARG A 263 3.94 0.17 -68.45
N ARG A 264 5.01 -0.28 -67.77
CA ARG A 264 6.29 -0.60 -68.42
C ARG A 264 6.14 -1.75 -69.41
N ARG A 265 5.47 -2.84 -69.02
CA ARG A 265 5.26 -4.00 -69.91
C ARG A 265 4.48 -3.63 -71.19
N HIS A 266 3.43 -2.81 -71.08
CA HIS A 266 2.71 -2.32 -72.25
C HIS A 266 3.52 -1.35 -73.14
N SER A 267 4.49 -0.64 -72.57
CA SER A 267 5.38 0.23 -73.36
C SER A 267 6.45 -0.57 -74.11
N GLU A 268 6.83 -1.76 -73.65
CA GLU A 268 7.82 -2.62 -74.32
C GLU A 268 7.22 -3.40 -75.50
N GLU A 269 5.93 -3.74 -75.45
CA GLU A 269 5.22 -4.40 -76.56
C GLU A 269 4.90 -3.46 -77.75
N GLY A 270 5.10 -2.14 -77.59
CA GLY A 270 4.74 -1.12 -78.59
C GLY A 270 5.89 -0.56 -79.44
N ILE A 271 7.13 -1.02 -79.26
CA ILE A 271 8.29 -0.48 -80.00
C ILE A 271 8.65 -1.47 -81.13
N PRO A 272 8.29 -1.19 -82.40
CA PRO A 272 8.77 -1.99 -83.52
C PRO A 272 10.29 -1.87 -83.60
N LEU A 273 10.96 -3.03 -83.62
CA LEU A 273 12.40 -3.20 -83.74
C LEU A 273 12.92 -2.49 -85.00
N ARG A 274 13.36 -1.23 -84.86
CA ARG A 274 14.18 -0.57 -85.87
C ARG A 274 15.64 -0.76 -85.52
N ALA A 275 16.28 -1.66 -86.26
CA ALA A 275 17.70 -1.93 -86.21
C ALA A 275 18.50 -0.62 -86.27
N ARG A 276 19.32 -0.37 -85.26
CA ARG A 276 20.39 0.63 -85.34
C ARG A 276 21.69 -0.01 -84.87
N SER A 277 22.60 -0.02 -85.84
CA SER A 277 23.99 -0.42 -85.79
C SER A 277 24.78 0.28 -84.69
N ALA A 278 25.71 -0.47 -84.12
CA ALA A 278 26.77 -0.04 -83.22
C ALA A 278 27.60 1.13 -83.78
N PRO A 279 28.26 1.89 -82.89
CA PRO A 279 29.72 1.77 -82.88
C PRO A 279 30.35 1.64 -81.48
N ARG A 280 31.54 1.05 -81.52
CA ARG A 280 32.51 0.76 -80.46
C ARG A 280 33.34 2.00 -80.04
N HIS A 281 34.02 1.82 -78.90
CA HIS A 281 35.23 2.49 -78.37
C HIS A 281 34.97 3.81 -77.60
N TYR A 282 35.65 4.16 -76.49
CA TYR A 282 36.87 3.72 -75.79
C TYR A 282 36.71 4.23 -74.32
N ARG A 283 36.89 3.42 -73.27
CA ARG A 283 38.06 3.31 -72.35
C ARG A 283 38.21 4.44 -71.30
N GLU A 284 38.60 3.99 -70.10
CA GLU A 284 39.23 4.74 -68.97
C GLU A 284 38.29 5.71 -68.21
N SER A 285 38.31 5.83 -66.87
CA SER A 285 39.28 5.46 -65.84
C SER A 285 38.68 5.73 -64.44
N LEU A 286 39.16 4.96 -63.46
CA LEU A 286 39.53 5.36 -62.08
C LEU A 286 38.48 5.90 -61.08
N ASP A 287 38.65 5.35 -59.86
CA ASP A 287 38.45 5.98 -58.53
C ASP A 287 36.98 6.19 -58.09
N SER A 288 36.55 5.98 -56.85
CA SER A 288 37.17 5.73 -55.55
C SER A 288 36.05 5.25 -54.60
N TYR A 289 36.37 4.36 -53.67
CA TYR A 289 35.66 4.12 -52.40
C TYR A 289 35.48 5.46 -51.61
N PRO A 290 34.56 5.62 -50.61
CA PRO A 290 34.36 4.65 -49.53
C PRO A 290 32.96 4.48 -48.92
N SER A 291 32.87 3.35 -48.23
CA SER A 291 32.08 3.07 -47.04
C SER A 291 31.92 4.25 -46.09
N ALA A 292 30.67 4.55 -45.72
CA ALA A 292 30.32 5.32 -44.53
C ALA A 292 29.53 4.42 -43.57
N SER A 293 30.25 3.90 -42.59
CA SER A 293 29.75 3.50 -41.28
C SER A 293 29.18 4.73 -40.57
N PHE A 294 27.93 4.65 -40.11
CA PHE A 294 27.34 5.64 -39.22
C PHE A 294 27.35 5.07 -37.80
N GLU A 295 28.49 5.20 -37.14
CA GLU A 295 28.58 5.31 -35.68
C GLU A 295 28.87 6.77 -35.38
N GLU A 296 28.00 7.45 -34.62
CA GLU A 296 28.40 8.61 -33.85
C GLU A 296 27.59 8.68 -32.55
N SER A 297 28.32 8.35 -31.48
CA SER A 297 28.49 9.09 -30.21
C SER A 297 27.21 9.63 -29.53
N ASN A 298 26.84 9.13 -28.34
CA ASN A 298 27.44 9.45 -27.03
C ASN A 298 27.65 10.95 -26.73
N GLU A 299 27.25 11.28 -25.51
CA GLU A 299 27.67 12.39 -24.64
C GLU A 299 26.89 13.70 -24.60
N PHE A 300 26.78 14.18 -23.35
CA PHE A 300 26.19 15.44 -22.83
C PHE A 300 24.65 15.47 -22.71
N GLU A 301 24.04 15.65 -21.53
CA GLU A 301 24.41 16.59 -20.48
C GLU A 301 23.95 16.08 -19.09
N GLN A 302 24.90 15.65 -18.26
CA GLN A 302 24.75 15.73 -16.81
C GLN A 302 24.98 17.20 -16.40
N ARG A 303 23.93 17.87 -15.94
CA ARG A 303 24.08 19.11 -15.18
C ARG A 303 23.22 19.08 -13.93
N SER A 304 23.90 18.70 -12.86
CA SER A 304 23.80 19.23 -11.51
C SER A 304 23.04 20.57 -11.39
N LYS A 305 21.95 20.55 -10.62
CA LYS A 305 21.65 21.64 -9.68
C LYS A 305 21.39 21.06 -8.30
N ALA A 306 22.47 21.06 -7.52
CA ALA A 306 22.40 21.19 -6.08
C ALA A 306 21.74 22.54 -5.77
N THR A 307 20.54 22.52 -5.20
CA THR A 307 20.01 23.69 -4.49
C THR A 307 20.35 23.50 -3.02
N SER A 308 21.42 24.18 -2.65
CA SER A 308 21.86 24.40 -1.28
C SER A 308 20.87 25.30 -0.53
N VAL A 309 20.64 24.95 0.74
CA VAL A 309 20.53 25.87 1.88
C VAL A 309 19.34 26.84 1.87
N GLY A 310 18.27 26.43 2.57
CA GLY A 310 17.34 27.34 3.24
C GLY A 310 17.19 26.88 4.68
N LYS A 311 17.92 27.51 5.62
CA LYS A 311 17.66 27.43 7.07
C LYS A 311 16.36 28.16 7.38
N PRO A 312 15.38 27.56 8.07
CA PRO A 312 14.40 28.32 8.83
C PRO A 312 14.87 28.50 10.28
N LYS A 313 14.79 29.75 10.72
CA LYS A 313 15.06 30.25 12.06
C LYS A 313 14.47 29.36 13.16
N THR A 314 15.32 29.01 14.12
CA THR A 314 14.93 28.60 15.47
C THR A 314 14.39 29.83 16.19
N THR A 315 13.06 30.00 16.25
CA THR A 315 12.43 30.87 17.24
C THR A 315 12.22 30.08 18.51
N SER A 316 13.13 30.27 19.47
CA SER A 316 12.93 29.93 20.87
C SER A 316 11.85 30.84 21.45
N TYR A 317 10.64 30.30 21.66
CA TYR A 317 9.64 30.94 22.50
C TYR A 317 9.82 30.38 23.91
N SER A 318 10.53 31.14 24.75
CA SER A 318 10.43 31.04 26.20
C SER A 318 9.01 31.46 26.58
N ARG A 319 8.26 30.62 27.28
CA ARG A 319 7.09 31.08 28.01
C ARG A 319 7.24 30.71 29.48
N GLU A 320 7.27 31.78 30.26
CA GLU A 320 7.35 31.85 31.70
C GLU A 320 6.28 31.00 32.39
N SER A 321 6.76 30.33 33.43
CA SER A 321 6.05 29.97 34.64
C SER A 321 5.51 31.21 35.38
N ALA A 322 4.20 31.25 35.62
CA ALA A 322 3.56 31.85 36.79
C ALA A 322 2.75 30.70 37.40
N VAL A 323 3.00 30.23 38.63
CA VAL A 323 2.80 30.90 39.92
C VAL A 323 1.40 31.52 39.99
N ASP A 324 0.41 30.67 40.27
CA ASP A 324 -0.44 30.71 41.47
C ASP A 324 -1.16 29.36 41.63
#